data_AF-A0A0F9D549-F1
#
_entry.id   AF-A0A0F9D549-F1
#
_cell.length_a   1.000
_cell.length_b   1.000
_cell.length_c   1.000
_cell.angle_alpha   90.00
_cell.angle_beta   90.00
_cell.angle_gamma   90.00
#
_symmetry.space_group_name_H-M   'P 1'
#
loop_
_entity.id
_entity.type
_entity.pdbx_description
1 polymer ?
#
loop_
_entity_poly.entity_id
_entity_poly.type
_entity_poly.pdbx_seq_one_letter_code
_entity_poly.pdbx_strand_id
1 'polypeptide(L)'
;MKKRAKGEWLKAIIWLKKTFPATEPITVRSKLRCKIEYKALGTAYFCPESRRFEVTIASDQIFENCVLVLFHEWAHVVTWHKIYARCIIRRKKESFHNKEWGIAYAQIYRSFFETKPIRKL
;
A
#
# COMPACT_ATOMS: atom_id res chain seq x y z
N MET A 1 -13.28 5.10 -11.17
CA MET A 1 -13.71 5.38 -9.77
C MET A 1 -14.64 6.60 -9.75
N LYS A 2 -15.80 6.53 -9.08
CA LYS A 2 -16.75 7.67 -8.97
C LYS A 2 -16.09 8.86 -8.22
N LYS A 3 -16.55 10.11 -8.44
CA LYS A 3 -15.96 11.34 -7.84
C LYS A 3 -15.86 11.28 -6.31
N ARG A 4 -16.90 10.79 -5.63
CA ARG A 4 -16.92 10.61 -4.16
C ARG A 4 -15.85 9.61 -3.68
N ALA A 5 -15.76 8.45 -4.33
CA ALA A 5 -14.76 7.43 -4.01
C ALA A 5 -13.33 7.94 -4.25
N LYS A 6 -13.12 8.80 -5.28
CA LYS A 6 -11.82 9.46 -5.51
C LYS A 6 -11.42 10.38 -4.35
N GLY A 7 -12.38 11.10 -3.75
CA GLY A 7 -12.14 11.96 -2.58
C GLY A 7 -11.75 11.17 -1.34
N GLU A 8 -12.50 10.11 -1.02
CA GLU A 8 -12.19 9.24 0.13
C GLU A 8 -10.87 8.46 -0.09
N TRP A 9 -10.57 8.05 -1.32
CA TRP A 9 -9.29 7.44 -1.68
C TRP A 9 -8.09 8.35 -1.35
N LEU A 10 -8.17 9.62 -1.75
CA LEU A 10 -7.11 10.59 -1.45
C LEU A 10 -6.98 10.83 0.05
N LYS A 11 -8.10 10.89 0.79
CA LYS A 11 -8.07 11.01 2.26
C LYS A 11 -7.36 9.82 2.91
N ALA A 12 -7.65 8.59 2.47
CA ALA A 12 -6.99 7.39 2.97
C ALA A 12 -5.46 7.46 2.74
N ILE A 13 -5.02 7.86 1.55
CA ILE A 13 -3.58 8.03 1.24
C ILE A 13 -2.94 9.12 2.12
N ILE A 14 -3.60 10.28 2.26
CA ILE A 14 -3.08 11.38 3.10
C ILE A 14 -2.96 10.93 4.55
N TRP A 15 -3.99 10.24 5.06
CA TRP A 15 -3.99 9.70 6.41
C TRP A 15 -2.84 8.69 6.62
N LEU A 16 -2.63 7.76 5.68
CA LEU A 16 -1.53 6.80 5.73
C LEU A 16 -0.16 7.51 5.75
N LYS A 17 0.05 8.50 4.86
CA LYS A 17 1.31 9.27 4.81
C LYS A 17 1.61 9.99 6.12
N LYS A 18 0.57 10.49 6.80
CA LYS A 18 0.71 11.22 8.07
C LYS A 18 0.93 10.27 9.26
N THR A 19 0.21 9.16 9.28
CA THR A 19 0.13 8.27 10.47
C THR A 19 1.21 7.21 10.44
N PHE A 20 1.54 6.71 9.24
CA PHE A 20 2.52 5.64 9.01
C PHE A 20 3.52 6.10 7.93
N PRO A 21 4.36 7.10 8.23
CA PRO A 21 5.33 7.62 7.28
C PRO A 21 6.37 6.55 6.94
N ALA A 22 6.71 6.44 5.66
CA ALA A 22 7.84 5.62 5.23
C ALA A 22 9.13 6.43 5.21
N THR A 23 10.25 5.73 5.17
CA THR A 23 11.58 6.35 5.14
C THR A 23 11.90 7.09 3.84
N GLU A 24 11.14 6.85 2.78
CA GLU A 24 11.31 7.45 1.45
C GLU A 24 9.94 7.83 0.87
N PRO A 25 9.88 8.79 -0.07
CA PRO A 25 8.63 9.22 -0.69
C PRO A 25 7.82 8.06 -1.30
N ILE A 26 6.49 8.16 -1.20
CA ILE A 26 5.56 7.15 -1.73
C ILE A 26 4.69 7.75 -2.83
N THR A 27 4.67 7.09 -3.98
CA THR A 27 3.73 7.34 -5.08
C THR A 27 2.70 6.22 -5.13
N VAL A 28 1.42 6.57 -5.06
CA VAL A 28 0.31 5.61 -5.20
C VAL A 28 -0.33 5.82 -6.56
N ARG A 29 -0.45 4.74 -7.34
CA ARG A 29 -1.12 4.72 -8.64
C ARG A 29 -2.30 3.75 -8.58
N SER A 30 -3.43 4.18 -9.13
CA SER A 30 -4.57 3.30 -9.37
C SER A 30 -4.62 3.02 -10.87
N LYS A 31 -4.38 1.77 -11.30
CA LYS A 31 -4.56 1.41 -12.72
C LYS A 31 -6.05 1.16 -12.95
N LEU A 32 -6.65 1.93 -13.87
CA LEU A 32 -8.09 1.92 -14.13
C LEU A 32 -8.64 0.63 -14.75
N ARG A 33 -7.78 -0.28 -15.20
CA ARG A 33 -8.13 -1.64 -15.64
C ARG A 33 -6.91 -2.54 -15.43
N CYS A 34 -7.04 -3.61 -14.67
CA CYS A 34 -6.06 -4.68 -14.73
C CYS A 34 -6.45 -5.64 -15.86
N LYS A 35 -5.84 -5.47 -17.03
CA LYS A 35 -5.55 -6.62 -17.91
C LYS A 35 -4.20 -7.20 -17.48
N ILE A 36 -4.08 -7.60 -16.21
CA ILE A 36 -2.85 -8.22 -15.73
C ILE A 36 -3.20 -9.68 -15.46
N GLU A 37 -2.61 -10.56 -16.26
CA GLU A 37 -2.76 -12.03 -16.23
C GLU A 37 -2.25 -12.68 -14.91
N TYR A 38 -1.86 -11.86 -13.93
CA TYR A 38 -1.45 -12.27 -12.60
C TYR A 38 -2.44 -11.77 -11.56
N LYS A 39 -2.94 -12.69 -10.72
CA LYS A 39 -3.94 -12.54 -9.65
C LYS A 39 -3.60 -11.51 -8.54
N ALA A 40 -2.58 -10.68 -8.71
CA ALA A 40 -2.17 -9.68 -7.71
C ALA A 40 -3.09 -8.46 -7.76
N LEU A 41 -3.74 -8.17 -6.63
CA LEU A 41 -4.67 -7.05 -6.49
C LEU A 41 -3.96 -5.71 -6.21
N GLY A 42 -2.69 -5.78 -5.80
CA GLY A 42 -1.81 -4.65 -5.56
C GLY A 42 -0.35 -5.07 -5.65
N THR A 43 0.54 -4.08 -5.77
CA THR A 43 1.98 -4.26 -5.69
C THR A 43 2.64 -3.05 -5.04
N ALA A 44 3.69 -3.29 -4.26
CA ALA A 44 4.64 -2.28 -3.80
C ALA A 44 6.05 -2.64 -4.28
N TYR A 45 6.83 -1.65 -4.70
CA TYR A 45 8.25 -1.81 -4.96
C TYR A 45 9.01 -0.51 -4.69
N PHE A 46 10.31 -0.63 -4.43
CA PHE A 46 11.22 0.52 -4.33
C PHE A 46 11.90 0.75 -5.67
N CYS A 47 11.87 1.98 -6.18
CA CYS A 47 12.64 2.42 -7.34
C CYS A 47 13.95 3.07 -6.84
N PRO A 48 15.11 2.41 -7.00
CA PRO A 48 16.38 2.95 -6.52
C PRO A 48 16.78 4.27 -7.19
N GLU A 49 16.49 4.43 -8.48
CA GLU A 49 16.88 5.57 -9.29
C GLU A 49 16.20 6.86 -8.83
N SER A 50 14.91 6.76 -8.50
CA SER A 50 14.11 7.90 -8.03
C SER A 50 13.95 7.94 -6.51
N ARG A 51 14.62 7.03 -5.79
CA ARG A 51 14.59 6.88 -4.33
C ARG A 51 13.17 6.96 -3.75
N ARG A 52 12.23 6.25 -4.35
CA ARG A 52 10.82 6.28 -3.93
C ARG A 52 10.19 4.91 -3.95
N PHE A 53 9.18 4.72 -3.11
CA PHE A 53 8.27 3.59 -3.21
C PHE A 53 7.17 3.88 -4.22
N GLU A 54 6.86 2.90 -5.06
CA GLU A 54 5.72 2.91 -5.95
C GLU A 54 4.74 1.82 -5.53
N VAL A 55 3.52 2.24 -5.22
CA VAL A 55 2.40 1.36 -4.87
C VAL A 55 1.38 1.43 -6.00
N THR A 56 1.02 0.28 -6.54
CA THR A 56 -0.03 0.15 -7.56
C THR A 56 -1.18 -0.68 -7.02
N ILE A 57 -2.40 -0.18 -7.15
CA ILE A 57 -3.62 -0.88 -6.70
C ILE A 57 -4.54 -1.08 -7.91
N ALA A 58 -5.04 -2.30 -8.07
CA ALA A 58 -6.04 -2.63 -9.06
C ALA A 58 -7.36 -1.93 -8.70
N SER A 59 -7.90 -1.12 -9.60
CA SER A 59 -9.10 -0.32 -9.31
C SER A 59 -10.40 -0.90 -9.90
N ASP A 60 -10.36 -2.15 -10.35
CA ASP A 60 -11.51 -2.92 -10.83
C ASP A 60 -12.30 -3.61 -9.70
N GLN A 61 -11.98 -3.25 -8.45
CA GLN A 61 -12.56 -3.81 -7.25
C GLN A 61 -13.49 -2.81 -6.56
N ILE A 62 -14.25 -3.30 -5.58
CA ILE A 62 -14.98 -2.41 -4.66
C ILE A 62 -13.98 -1.54 -3.88
N PHE A 63 -14.43 -0.37 -3.47
CA PHE A 63 -13.57 0.65 -2.87
C PHE A 63 -12.93 0.13 -1.57
N GLU A 64 -13.68 -0.63 -0.80
CA GLU A 64 -13.29 -1.24 0.46
C GLU A 64 -12.10 -2.18 0.26
N ASN A 65 -12.17 -3.04 -0.75
CA ASN A 65 -11.05 -3.91 -1.12
C ASN A 65 -9.84 -3.10 -1.58
N CYS A 66 -10.03 -2.03 -2.37
CA CYS A 66 -8.91 -1.18 -2.77
C CYS A 66 -8.19 -0.59 -1.56
N VAL A 67 -8.94 -0.20 -0.52
CA VAL A 67 -8.38 0.33 0.72
C VAL A 67 -7.64 -0.74 1.53
N LEU A 68 -8.20 -1.96 1.64
CA LEU A 68 -7.53 -3.07 2.33
C LEU A 68 -6.24 -3.50 1.62
N VAL A 69 -6.26 -3.57 0.28
CA VAL A 69 -5.06 -3.84 -0.51
C VAL A 69 -4.07 -2.69 -0.35
N LEU A 70 -4.52 -1.44 -0.30
CA LEU A 70 -3.63 -0.31 -0.01
C LEU A 70 -2.96 -0.48 1.35
N PHE A 71 -3.67 -0.91 2.41
CA PHE A 71 -3.06 -1.18 3.71
C PHE A 71 -2.03 -2.30 3.65
N HIS A 72 -2.33 -3.37 2.91
CA HIS A 72 -1.40 -4.48 2.68
C HIS A 72 -0.09 -3.98 2.05
N GLU A 73 -0.19 -3.22 0.96
CA GLU A 73 0.98 -2.69 0.26
C GLU A 73 1.71 -1.63 1.08
N TRP A 74 0.99 -0.83 1.87
CA TRP A 74 1.61 0.16 2.75
C TRP A 74 2.44 -0.49 3.86
N ALA A 75 1.98 -1.64 4.39
CA ALA A 75 2.72 -2.41 5.37
C ALA A 75 4.08 -2.89 4.83
N HIS A 76 4.18 -3.26 3.54
CA HIS A 76 5.47 -3.51 2.89
C HIS A 76 6.34 -2.26 2.91
N VAL A 77 5.78 -1.14 2.46
CA VAL A 77 6.52 0.12 2.31
C VAL A 77 7.09 0.65 3.64
N VAL A 78 6.38 0.50 4.75
CA VAL A 78 6.85 0.98 6.06
C VAL A 78 7.84 0.04 6.74
N THR A 79 7.83 -1.25 6.39
CA THR A 79 8.75 -2.25 6.97
C THR A 79 10.00 -2.48 6.12
N TRP A 80 9.97 -2.13 4.83
CA TRP A 80 11.13 -2.21 3.97
C TRP A 80 12.13 -1.10 4.26
N HIS A 81 13.16 -1.44 5.03
CA HIS A 81 14.38 -0.63 5.09
C HIS A 81 15.10 -0.61 3.73
N LYS A 82 15.80 0.50 3.45
CA LYS A 82 16.58 0.75 2.21
C LYS A 82 17.46 -0.42 1.76
N ILE A 83 17.94 -1.22 2.71
CA ILE A 83 18.81 -2.38 2.48
C ILE A 83 18.00 -3.61 2.01
N TYR A 84 16.80 -3.83 2.54
CA TYR A 84 15.97 -4.99 2.23
C TYR A 84 15.21 -4.84 0.91
N ALA A 85 14.76 -3.62 0.56
CA ALA A 85 14.06 -3.40 -0.71
C ALA A 85 14.90 -3.75 -1.96
N ARG A 86 16.23 -3.59 -1.87
CA ARG A 86 17.17 -4.03 -2.93
C ARG A 86 17.39 -5.54 -2.95
N CYS A 87 17.29 -6.21 -1.80
CA CYS A 87 17.55 -7.65 -1.64
C CYS A 87 16.34 -8.52 -1.99
N ILE A 88 15.12 -8.04 -1.78
CA ILE A 88 13.87 -8.77 -2.04
C ILE A 88 13.71 -9.09 -3.54
N ILE A 89 14.21 -8.24 -4.45
CA ILE A 89 14.22 -8.52 -5.89
C ILE A 89 15.14 -9.71 -6.24
N ARG A 90 16.17 -9.98 -5.43
CA ARG A 90 17.17 -11.03 -5.70
C ARG A 90 16.92 -12.35 -4.97
N ARG A 91 16.16 -12.37 -3.88
CA ARG A 91 15.96 -13.57 -3.06
C ARG A 91 14.51 -14.08 -3.14
N LYS A 92 14.26 -15.01 -4.06
CA LYS A 92 12.99 -15.77 -4.25
C LYS A 92 12.50 -16.58 -3.01
N LYS A 93 13.07 -16.42 -1.81
CA LYS A 93 12.87 -17.36 -0.68
C LYS A 93 12.63 -16.74 0.70
N GLU A 94 12.72 -15.42 0.86
CA GLU A 94 12.33 -14.80 2.15
C GLU A 94 10.85 -14.42 2.09
N SER A 95 10.06 -14.85 3.08
CA SER A 95 8.64 -14.50 3.19
C SER A 95 8.51 -12.98 3.12
N PHE A 96 7.81 -12.49 2.11
CA PHE A 96 7.49 -11.07 1.96
C PHE A 96 6.64 -10.54 3.13
N HIS A 97 6.06 -11.46 3.94
CA HIS A 97 5.21 -11.19 5.10
C HIS A 97 5.90 -11.72 6.37
N ASN A 98 6.94 -11.04 6.83
CA ASN A 98 7.60 -11.34 8.10
C ASN A 98 6.78 -10.82 9.30
N LYS A 99 7.29 -11.02 10.53
CA LYS A 99 6.60 -10.61 11.75
C LYS A 99 6.37 -9.10 11.80
N GLU A 100 7.37 -8.34 11.34
CA GLU A 100 7.35 -6.88 11.27
C GLU A 100 6.23 -6.41 10.34
N TRP A 101 6.09 -7.03 9.16
CA TRP A 101 4.99 -6.77 8.24
C TRP A 101 3.63 -7.04 8.89
N GLY A 102 3.48 -8.18 9.59
CA GLY A 102 2.25 -8.54 10.28
C GLY A 102 1.85 -7.52 11.35
N ILE A 103 2.83 -7.05 12.14
CA ILE A 103 2.63 -6.00 13.15
C ILE A 103 2.21 -4.68 12.48
N ALA A 104 2.92 -4.26 11.43
CA ALA A 104 2.63 -3.03 10.72
C ALA A 104 1.23 -3.05 10.09
N TYR A 105 0.85 -4.14 9.44
CA TYR A 105 -0.49 -4.30 8.86
C TYR A 105 -1.58 -4.24 9.93
N ALA A 106 -1.41 -4.94 11.05
CA ALA A 106 -2.37 -4.92 12.15
C ALA A 106 -2.52 -3.52 12.77
N GLN A 107 -1.41 -2.78 12.93
CA GLN A 107 -1.42 -1.41 13.42
C GLN A 107 -2.16 -0.47 12.46
N ILE A 108 -1.84 -0.52 11.17
CA ILE A 108 -2.52 0.27 10.13
C ILE A 108 -4.03 -0.01 10.16
N TYR A 109 -4.40 -1.29 10.09
CA TYR A 109 -5.79 -1.71 10.07
C TYR A 109 -6.53 -1.21 11.33
N ARG A 110 -5.99 -1.46 12.52
CA ARG A 110 -6.61 -1.05 13.79
C ARG A 110 -6.76 0.47 13.89
N SER A 111 -5.69 1.23 13.66
CA SER A 111 -5.73 2.69 13.75
C SER A 111 -6.71 3.30 12.76
N PHE A 112 -6.88 2.68 11.59
CA PHE A 112 -7.85 3.13 10.61
C PHE A 112 -9.30 3.03 11.14
N PHE A 113 -9.68 1.90 11.75
CA PHE A 113 -11.04 1.72 12.31
C PHE A 113 -11.30 2.58 13.54
N GLU A 114 -10.27 2.83 14.34
CA GLU A 114 -10.36 3.71 15.52
C GLU A 114 -10.52 5.18 15.12
N THR A 115 -9.76 5.65 14.12
CA THR A 115 -9.74 7.07 13.74
C THR A 115 -10.76 7.45 12.67
N LYS A 116 -11.31 6.47 11.94
CA LYS A 116 -12.33 6.63 10.88
C LYS A 116 -12.05 7.83 9.96
N PRO A 117 -10.87 7.89 9.30
CA PRO A 117 -10.45 9.03 8.50
C PRO A 117 -11.30 9.24 7.23
N ILE A 118 -12.12 8.24 6.88
CA ILE A 118 -13.12 8.30 5.81
C ILE A 118 -14.49 7.93 6.36
N ARG A 119 -15.54 8.58 5.84
CA ARG A 119 -16.84 8.63 6.53
C ARG A 119 -17.65 7.34 6.45
N LYS A 120 -17.36 6.44 5.51
CA LYS A 120 -17.96 5.10 5.35
C LYS A 120 -17.04 4.20 4.53
N LEU A 121 -16.59 3.11 5.13
CA LEU A 121 -16.23 1.85 4.45
C LEU A 121 -17.32 0.83 4.80
#